data_AF-A0A8C0F9N0-F1
#
_entry.id   AF-A0A8C0F9N0-F1
#
_cell.length_a   1.000
_cell.length_b   1.000
_cell.length_c   1.000
_cell.angle_alpha   90.00
_cell.angle_beta   90.00
_cell.angle_gamma   90.00
#
_symmetry.space_group_name_H-M   'P 1'
#
loop_
_entity.id
_entity.type
_entity.pdbx_description
1 polymer ?
#
loop_
_entity_poly.entity_id
_entity_poly.type
_entity_poly.pdbx_seq_one_letter_code
_entity_poly.pdbx_strand_id
1 'polypeptide(L)'
;LTHLGPCHFTGTKVCFLTLDTYACKPLHMYLKYRFKGLKSLFLIPSNRNSYKKNICIDMLRQGYHESFSELFTLIQKWNALREAAGPGSAIWQQKSLEEQPDKLDQLCHFLTRAEAAQRAGHYEEVYDNQLNLAYYCFNDPEDKWLSNYFYEQCFNTAQLIKIDGGKREAQAHANMGLISEEQGHVMKAAEHYEVFYQLTEGSTWKDETGHTYNSLACEHLWRIYTLLADKMLENKEHQQAIKTLIKALKMAKEGGDKMMEGEATYYLSLAYHFAGEQQTALSVNNGNSTCGILVWKESSSSSS
;
A
#
# COMPACT_ATOMS: atom_id res chain seq x y z
N LEU A 1 39.35 65.59 -13.01
CA LEU A 1 38.20 65.67 -12.10
C LEU A 1 38.32 64.55 -11.06
N THR A 2 39.22 64.56 -10.06
CA THR A 2 39.74 65.67 -9.22
C THR A 2 38.57 66.51 -8.68
N HIS A 3 38.28 66.68 -7.39
CA HIS A 3 39.06 66.76 -6.14
C HIS A 3 38.16 66.30 -4.94
N LEU A 4 38.52 66.21 -3.64
CA LEU A 4 39.73 66.49 -2.83
C LEU A 4 39.62 65.71 -1.48
N GLY A 5 40.70 65.63 -0.68
CA GLY A 5 40.64 65.49 0.80
C GLY A 5 40.61 66.89 1.48
N PRO A 6 40.73 67.04 2.81
CA PRO A 6 41.95 66.60 3.51
C PRO A 6 41.77 66.15 4.99
N CYS A 7 42.87 65.67 5.57
CA CYS A 7 43.02 65.39 7.01
C CYS A 7 43.29 66.67 7.81
N HIS A 8 43.09 66.65 9.14
CA HIS A 8 43.95 67.40 10.05
C HIS A 8 44.15 66.70 11.41
N PHE A 9 45.43 66.51 11.76
CA PHE A 9 45.91 66.07 13.07
C PHE A 9 46.32 67.30 13.88
N THR A 10 45.98 67.37 15.18
CA THR A 10 46.64 68.24 16.17
C THR A 10 46.62 67.55 17.53
N GLY A 11 47.61 67.80 18.40
CA GLY A 11 47.56 67.34 19.81
C GLY A 11 48.77 66.55 20.31
N THR A 12 49.95 67.14 20.26
CA THR A 12 51.20 66.63 20.87
C THR A 12 51.07 66.39 22.38
N LYS A 13 51.61 65.27 22.90
CA LYS A 13 52.37 65.26 24.16
C LYS A 13 53.29 64.04 24.27
N VAL A 14 54.49 64.27 24.80
CA VAL A 14 55.63 63.34 24.87
C VAL A 14 56.02 63.16 26.35
N CYS A 15 56.85 62.13 26.62
CA CYS A 15 57.46 61.77 27.92
C CYS A 15 56.54 61.01 28.90
N PHE A 16 57.03 60.07 29.73
CA PHE A 16 58.41 59.72 30.10
C PHE A 16 58.70 58.20 30.05
N LEU A 17 59.98 57.84 29.90
CA LEU A 17 60.56 56.51 30.11
C LEU A 17 61.10 56.34 31.53
N THR A 18 61.04 55.12 32.08
CA THR A 18 61.99 54.45 33.01
C THR A 18 61.39 53.06 33.32
N LEU A 19 62.05 51.90 33.08
CA LEU A 19 63.27 51.34 33.70
C LEU A 19 63.11 51.24 35.24
N ASP A 20 63.20 50.09 35.92
CA ASP A 20 63.62 48.73 35.57
C ASP A 20 62.94 47.68 36.46
N THR A 21 62.83 46.42 36.00
CA THR A 21 63.16 45.19 36.78
C THR A 21 62.98 43.91 35.96
N TYR A 22 64.07 43.17 35.75
CA TYR A 22 64.06 41.79 35.24
C TYR A 22 64.03 40.79 36.42
N ALA A 23 63.07 39.88 36.46
CA ALA A 23 63.21 38.58 37.14
C ALA A 23 62.15 37.54 36.68
N CYS A 24 62.65 36.34 36.35
CA CYS A 24 62.02 35.12 35.82
C CYS A 24 60.50 34.84 35.96
N LYS A 25 59.92 34.37 34.85
CA LYS A 25 58.63 33.66 34.73
C LYS A 25 58.68 32.26 35.37
N PRO A 26 57.52 31.70 35.76
CA PRO A 26 57.15 30.36 35.27
C PRO A 26 56.01 30.37 34.25
N LEU A 27 55.90 29.27 33.51
CA LEU A 27 55.11 29.17 32.29
C LEU A 27 53.67 28.67 32.56
N HIS A 28 52.70 29.57 32.71
CA HIS A 28 51.29 29.25 32.40
C HIS A 28 50.53 30.42 31.75
N MET A 29 51.26 31.18 30.94
CA MET A 29 50.71 32.18 30.05
C MET A 29 50.06 31.48 28.85
N TYR A 30 48.73 31.31 28.86
CA TYR A 30 47.82 31.70 27.76
C TYR A 30 46.35 31.45 28.17
N LEU A 31 45.43 32.22 27.57
CA LEU A 31 43.97 32.11 27.70
C LEU A 31 43.34 32.60 29.04
N LYS A 32 43.62 33.84 29.43
CA LYS A 32 42.61 34.69 30.09
C LYS A 32 42.61 36.11 29.50
N TYR A 33 41.41 36.59 29.14
CA TYR A 33 41.09 37.96 28.66
C TYR A 33 41.32 38.38 27.19
N ARG A 34 40.54 37.77 26.29
CA ARG A 34 39.63 38.47 25.34
C ARG A 34 38.37 37.60 25.29
N PHE A 35 37.12 38.07 25.40
CA PHE A 35 36.54 39.39 25.10
C PHE A 35 35.66 39.93 26.24
N LYS A 36 35.65 41.26 26.42
CA LYS A 36 34.49 41.96 26.99
C LYS A 36 33.44 42.09 25.88
N GLY A 37 32.24 41.55 26.08
CA GLY A 37 31.19 41.62 25.04
C GLY A 37 30.07 40.58 25.10
N LEU A 38 29.68 40.05 26.27
CA LEU A 38 28.49 39.19 26.36
C LEU A 38 27.19 40.01 26.22
N LYS A 39 26.88 40.37 24.97
CA LYS A 39 25.52 40.62 24.47
C LYS A 39 25.34 39.95 23.10
N SER A 40 25.74 38.69 22.99
CA SER A 40 25.15 37.77 22.01
C SER A 40 24.18 36.85 22.77
N LEU A 41 22.91 37.05 22.47
CA LEU A 41 21.77 36.22 22.85
C LEU A 41 22.13 34.73 22.85
N PHE A 42 21.65 33.99 23.86
CA PHE A 42 21.81 32.53 23.99
C PHE A 42 20.95 31.78 22.95
N LEU A 43 21.23 32.00 21.66
CA LEU A 43 20.73 31.18 20.57
C LEU A 43 21.58 29.91 20.51
N ILE A 44 21.39 29.02 21.50
CA ILE A 44 21.47 27.60 21.19
C ILE A 44 20.40 27.39 20.11
N PRO A 45 20.74 26.98 18.88
CA PRO A 45 19.72 26.57 17.95
C PRO A 45 18.98 25.43 18.62
N SER A 46 17.71 25.67 18.95
CA SER A 46 16.82 24.63 19.44
C SER A 46 16.66 23.66 18.28
N ASN A 47 17.52 22.64 18.24
CA ASN A 47 17.52 21.60 17.23
C ASN A 47 16.30 20.71 17.50
N ARG A 48 15.13 21.27 17.18
CA ARG A 48 13.84 20.59 17.27
C ARG A 48 13.94 19.41 16.33
N ASN A 49 13.96 18.22 16.92
CA ASN A 49 13.81 16.98 16.18
C ASN A 49 12.64 17.10 15.19
N SER A 50 12.83 16.61 13.97
CA SER A 50 11.74 16.49 13.00
C SER A 50 10.62 15.61 13.56
N TYR A 51 9.41 15.74 12.99
CA TYR A 51 8.23 15.01 13.44
C TYR A 51 8.46 13.49 13.47
N LYS A 52 8.88 12.93 12.33
CA LYS A 52 9.41 11.56 12.18
C LYS A 52 10.37 11.17 13.31
N LYS A 53 11.35 12.01 13.63
CA LYS A 53 12.38 11.68 14.62
C LYS A 53 11.82 11.58 16.04
N ASN A 54 10.82 12.40 16.40
CA ASN A 54 10.16 12.26 17.71
C ASN A 54 9.36 10.95 17.78
N ILE A 55 8.55 10.64 16.75
CA ILE A 55 7.81 9.38 16.65
C ILE A 55 8.75 8.17 16.81
N CYS A 56 9.83 8.11 16.04
CA CYS A 56 10.80 7.01 16.13
C CYS A 56 11.43 6.90 17.53
N ILE A 57 11.75 8.02 18.19
CA ILE A 57 12.30 8.02 19.55
C ILE A 57 11.27 7.49 20.55
N ASP A 58 10.00 7.88 20.42
CA ASP A 58 8.96 7.49 21.37
C ASP A 58 8.49 6.04 21.17
N MET A 59 8.51 5.50 19.94
CA MET A 59 8.34 4.06 19.69
C MET A 59 9.45 3.25 20.38
N LEU A 60 10.72 3.63 20.18
CA LEU A 60 11.87 2.94 20.79
C LEU A 60 11.88 3.04 22.32
N ARG A 61 11.49 4.19 22.89
CA ARG A 61 11.35 4.37 24.35
C ARG A 61 10.29 3.47 24.98
N GLN A 62 9.22 3.17 24.25
CA GLN A 62 8.16 2.26 24.66
C GLN A 62 8.49 0.79 24.34
N GLY A 63 9.66 0.52 23.75
CA GLY A 63 10.12 -0.82 23.41
C GLY A 63 9.46 -1.41 22.17
N TYR A 64 8.91 -0.60 21.26
CA TYR A 64 8.35 -1.04 19.98
C TYR A 64 9.42 -1.05 18.88
N HIS A 65 10.33 -2.03 18.93
CA HIS A 65 11.48 -2.07 18.03
C HIS A 65 11.15 -2.66 16.65
N GLU A 66 10.25 -3.64 16.58
CA GLU A 66 9.78 -4.19 15.30
C GLU A 66 8.99 -3.14 14.54
N SER A 67 8.03 -2.48 15.21
CA SER A 67 7.24 -1.37 14.65
C SER A 67 8.14 -0.25 14.11
N PHE A 68 9.21 0.09 14.84
CA PHE A 68 10.18 1.09 14.41
C PHE A 68 10.94 0.64 13.16
N SER A 69 11.40 -0.62 13.13
CA SER A 69 12.13 -1.19 11.99
C SER A 69 11.26 -1.21 10.75
N GLU A 70 10.01 -1.67 10.87
CA GLU A 70 9.03 -1.72 9.79
C GLU A 70 8.73 -0.31 9.23
N LEU A 71 8.38 0.65 10.10
CA LEU A 71 8.18 2.06 9.70
C LEU A 71 9.40 2.64 8.97
N PHE A 72 10.60 2.34 9.46
CA PHE A 72 11.84 2.80 8.84
C PHE A 72 12.04 2.20 7.45
N THR A 73 11.84 0.88 7.28
CA THR A 73 11.89 0.19 6.00
C THR A 73 10.85 0.72 5.01
N LEU A 74 9.62 0.98 5.46
CA LEU A 74 8.55 1.54 4.62
C LEU A 74 8.90 2.94 4.11
N ILE A 75 9.45 3.80 4.96
CA ILE A 75 9.95 5.12 4.56
C ILE A 75 11.10 5.00 3.55
N GLN A 76 12.05 4.09 3.76
CA GLN A 76 13.14 3.85 2.81
C GLN A 76 12.61 3.36 1.44
N LYS A 77 11.65 2.43 1.44
CA LYS A 77 11.02 1.91 0.23
C LYS A 77 10.23 2.99 -0.52
N TRP A 78 9.48 3.85 0.19
CA TRP A 78 8.81 5.02 -0.40
C TRP A 78 9.80 5.93 -1.14
N ASN A 79 10.89 6.31 -0.46
CA ASN A 79 11.89 7.20 -1.04
C ASN A 79 12.63 6.53 -2.21
N ALA A 80 12.91 5.22 -2.16
CA ALA A 80 13.49 4.49 -3.28
C ALA A 80 12.56 4.43 -4.51
N LEU A 81 11.25 4.22 -4.31
CA LEU A 81 10.26 4.22 -5.39
C LEU A 81 10.15 5.62 -6.03
N ARG A 82 10.19 6.67 -5.23
CA ARG A 82 10.23 8.06 -5.69
C ARG A 82 11.46 8.34 -6.55
N GLU A 83 12.65 8.03 -6.06
CA GLU A 83 13.91 8.23 -6.81
C GLU A 83 13.94 7.44 -8.11
N ALA A 84 13.43 6.20 -8.11
CA ALA A 84 13.33 5.37 -9.32
C ALA A 84 12.34 5.92 -10.37
N ALA A 85 11.23 6.53 -9.94
CA ALA A 85 10.22 7.12 -10.82
C ALA A 85 10.62 8.53 -11.33
N GLY A 86 11.47 9.24 -10.58
CA GLY A 86 12.09 10.50 -10.97
C GLY A 86 11.16 11.73 -10.98
N PRO A 87 11.72 12.94 -11.25
CA PRO A 87 11.04 14.21 -10.99
C PRO A 87 9.71 14.48 -11.71
N GLY A 88 9.47 13.83 -12.84
CA GLY A 88 8.24 13.99 -13.62
C GLY A 88 7.08 13.08 -13.19
N SER A 89 7.30 12.19 -12.23
CA SER A 89 6.29 11.21 -11.79
C SER A 89 5.32 11.76 -10.73
N ALA A 90 4.12 11.21 -10.65
CA ALA A 90 3.12 11.61 -9.65
C ALA A 90 3.61 11.40 -8.20
N ILE A 91 4.24 10.25 -7.92
CA ILE A 91 4.85 9.93 -6.62
C ILE A 91 5.95 10.93 -6.20
N TRP A 92 6.61 11.60 -7.15
CA TRP A 92 7.58 12.66 -6.87
C TRP A 92 6.92 13.99 -6.48
N GLN A 93 5.78 14.32 -7.10
CA GLN A 93 5.05 15.55 -6.82
C GLN A 93 4.34 15.53 -5.46
N GLN A 94 4.08 14.34 -4.90
CA GLN A 94 3.61 14.19 -3.53
C GLN A 94 4.69 14.55 -2.50
N LYS A 95 4.27 14.95 -1.29
CA LYS A 95 5.19 15.08 -0.14
C LYS A 95 5.81 13.73 0.21
N SER A 96 7.01 13.66 0.80
CA SER A 96 7.52 12.36 1.24
C SER A 96 6.67 11.83 2.39
N LEU A 97 6.68 10.52 2.66
CA LEU A 97 5.97 9.94 3.80
C LEU A 97 6.39 10.61 5.13
N GLU A 98 7.60 11.15 5.18
CA GLU A 98 8.23 11.80 6.33
C GLU A 98 7.70 13.22 6.60
N GLU A 99 7.04 13.80 5.60
CA GLU A 99 6.43 15.13 5.59
C GLU A 99 4.89 15.09 5.70
N GLN A 100 4.33 13.88 5.86
CA GLN A 100 2.89 13.62 5.99
C GLN A 100 2.58 13.16 7.42
N PRO A 101 2.43 14.09 8.40
CA PRO A 101 2.29 13.75 9.82
C PRO A 101 1.10 12.82 10.09
N ASP A 102 -0.04 13.07 9.45
CA ASP A 102 -1.27 12.28 9.64
C ASP A 102 -1.09 10.81 9.20
N LYS A 103 -0.31 10.54 8.14
CA LYS A 103 0.02 9.18 7.70
C LYS A 103 1.05 8.53 8.64
N LEU A 104 2.05 9.28 9.12
CA LEU A 104 3.02 8.78 10.11
C LEU A 104 2.38 8.42 11.44
N ASP A 105 1.42 9.21 11.91
CA ASP A 105 0.71 8.96 13.17
C ASP A 105 -0.11 7.67 13.12
N GLN A 106 -0.75 7.40 11.98
CA GLN A 106 -1.55 6.18 11.79
C GLN A 106 -0.69 4.94 11.59
N LEU A 107 0.40 5.04 10.81
CA LEU A 107 1.43 3.99 10.75
C LEU A 107 1.95 3.68 12.16
N CYS A 108 2.35 4.70 12.93
CA CYS A 108 2.79 4.51 14.31
C CYS A 108 1.71 3.86 15.19
N HIS A 109 0.47 4.36 15.13
CA HIS A 109 -0.64 3.87 15.94
C HIS A 109 -0.93 2.39 15.71
N PHE A 110 -1.13 1.98 14.46
CA PHE A 110 -1.50 0.61 14.16
C PHE A 110 -0.31 -0.35 14.21
N LEU A 111 0.91 0.05 13.83
CA LEU A 111 2.11 -0.80 13.97
C LEU A 111 2.40 -1.11 15.44
N THR A 112 2.41 -0.10 16.32
CA THR A 112 2.67 -0.34 17.76
C THR A 112 1.60 -1.18 18.43
N ARG A 113 0.34 -1.06 17.99
CA ARG A 113 -0.76 -1.95 18.42
C ARG A 113 -0.61 -3.37 17.90
N ALA A 114 -0.23 -3.55 16.63
CA ALA A 114 0.05 -4.85 16.04
C ALA A 114 1.21 -5.56 16.78
N GLU A 115 2.32 -4.86 17.05
CA GLU A 115 3.43 -5.42 17.83
C GLU A 115 3.00 -5.74 19.28
N ALA A 116 2.20 -4.89 19.93
CA ALA A 116 1.66 -5.18 21.26
C ALA A 116 0.80 -6.46 21.27
N ALA A 117 -0.11 -6.60 20.32
CA ALA A 117 -0.96 -7.78 20.13
C ALA A 117 -0.13 -9.04 19.81
N GLN A 118 0.88 -8.93 18.94
CA GLN A 118 1.77 -10.03 18.59
C GLN A 118 2.56 -10.53 19.80
N ARG A 119 3.03 -9.62 20.67
CA ARG A 119 3.69 -9.97 21.94
C ARG A 119 2.74 -10.60 22.97
N ALA A 120 1.44 -10.33 22.87
CA ALA A 120 0.40 -11.00 23.66
C ALA A 120 -0.09 -12.33 23.04
N GLY A 121 0.26 -12.62 21.78
CA GLY A 121 -0.21 -13.79 21.03
C GLY A 121 -1.60 -13.65 20.41
N HIS A 122 -2.18 -12.44 20.40
CA HIS A 122 -3.51 -12.15 19.85
C HIS A 122 -3.42 -11.86 18.34
N TYR A 123 -3.20 -12.89 17.52
CA TYR A 123 -3.00 -12.72 16.08
C TYR A 123 -4.20 -12.13 15.34
N GLU A 124 -5.42 -12.30 15.86
CA GLU A 124 -6.62 -11.63 15.39
C GLU A 124 -6.53 -10.11 15.53
N GLU A 125 -5.99 -9.59 16.63
CA GLU A 125 -5.73 -8.15 16.79
C GLU A 125 -4.59 -7.70 15.86
N VAL A 126 -3.54 -8.51 15.67
CA VAL A 126 -2.46 -8.21 14.71
C VAL A 126 -3.03 -8.00 13.31
N TYR A 127 -3.85 -8.95 12.85
CA TYR A 127 -4.52 -8.89 11.55
C TYR A 127 -5.42 -7.66 11.44
N ASP A 128 -6.25 -7.40 12.45
CA ASP A 128 -7.19 -6.29 12.40
C ASP A 128 -6.44 -4.92 12.36
N ASN A 129 -5.31 -4.76 13.05
CA ASN A 129 -4.47 -3.56 12.93
C ASN A 129 -3.77 -3.44 11.55
N GLN A 130 -3.26 -4.55 11.00
CA GLN A 130 -2.68 -4.57 9.64
C GLN A 130 -3.75 -4.25 8.56
N LEU A 131 -4.96 -4.77 8.73
CA LEU A 131 -6.08 -4.55 7.80
C LEU A 131 -6.53 -3.08 7.81
N ASN A 132 -6.56 -2.44 8.99
CA ASN A 132 -6.80 -1.00 9.08
C ASN A 132 -5.75 -0.17 8.33
N LEU A 133 -4.47 -0.57 8.38
CA LEU A 133 -3.41 0.08 7.59
C LEU A 133 -3.59 -0.13 6.09
N ALA A 134 -3.96 -1.35 5.66
CA ALA A 134 -4.25 -1.63 4.26
C ALA A 134 -5.42 -0.76 3.74
N TYR A 135 -6.54 -0.70 4.47
CA TYR A 135 -7.69 0.12 4.06
C TYR A 135 -7.40 1.62 4.08
N TYR A 136 -6.71 2.14 5.11
CA TYR A 136 -6.44 3.58 5.19
C TYR A 136 -5.55 4.08 4.06
N CYS A 137 -4.60 3.27 3.60
CA CYS A 137 -3.68 3.59 2.50
C CYS A 137 -4.28 3.42 1.09
N PHE A 138 -5.61 3.31 0.93
CA PHE A 138 -6.25 3.27 -0.41
C PHE A 138 -6.65 4.64 -0.99
N ASN A 139 -6.55 5.71 -0.21
CA ASN A 139 -7.09 7.02 -0.62
C ASN A 139 -6.35 7.65 -1.82
N ASP A 140 -5.04 7.38 -1.97
CA ASP A 140 -4.19 7.89 -3.05
C ASP A 140 -3.69 6.72 -3.92
N PRO A 141 -3.77 6.77 -5.27
CA PRO A 141 -3.24 5.71 -6.15
C PRO A 141 -1.75 5.41 -5.96
N GLU A 142 -0.96 6.40 -5.52
CA GLU A 142 0.46 6.28 -5.23
C GLU A 142 0.74 5.55 -3.90
N ASP A 143 -0.20 5.56 -2.94
CA ASP A 143 -0.12 4.80 -1.69
C ASP A 143 -0.39 3.29 -1.91
N LYS A 144 -0.91 2.90 -3.08
CA LYS A 144 -1.37 1.53 -3.36
C LYS A 144 -0.34 0.43 -3.07
N TRP A 145 0.95 0.70 -3.28
CA TRP A 145 2.01 -0.26 -2.96
C TRP A 145 2.11 -0.54 -1.44
N LEU A 146 1.84 0.48 -0.61
CA LEU A 146 1.88 0.42 0.84
C LEU A 146 0.67 -0.35 1.37
N SER A 147 -0.51 -0.14 0.77
CA SER A 147 -1.69 -0.94 1.05
C SER A 147 -1.48 -2.43 0.69
N ASN A 148 -0.97 -2.72 -0.51
CA ASN A 148 -0.67 -4.09 -0.93
C ASN A 148 0.32 -4.79 0.01
N TYR A 149 1.33 -4.07 0.51
CA TYR A 149 2.25 -4.59 1.53
C TYR A 149 1.52 -5.00 2.82
N PHE A 150 0.58 -4.18 3.31
CA PHE A 150 -0.18 -4.52 4.52
C PHE A 150 -1.17 -5.66 4.29
N TYR A 151 -1.76 -5.81 3.10
CA TYR A 151 -2.51 -7.02 2.76
C TYR A 151 -1.64 -8.29 2.68
N GLU A 152 -0.41 -8.20 2.17
CA GLU A 152 0.56 -9.30 2.24
C GLU A 152 0.88 -9.65 3.71
N GLN A 153 1.03 -8.66 4.61
CA GLN A 153 1.17 -8.92 6.05
C GLN A 153 -0.10 -9.56 6.65
N CYS A 154 -1.29 -9.06 6.31
CA CYS A 154 -2.57 -9.66 6.72
C CYS A 154 -2.64 -11.14 6.32
N PHE A 155 -2.22 -11.49 5.10
CA PHE A 155 -2.19 -12.86 4.61
C PHE A 155 -1.27 -13.77 5.44
N ASN A 156 -0.05 -13.31 5.73
CA ASN A 156 0.89 -14.05 6.58
C ASN A 156 0.33 -14.23 8.01
N THR A 157 -0.28 -13.19 8.59
CA THR A 157 -0.89 -13.26 9.92
C THR A 157 -2.11 -14.18 9.95
N ALA A 158 -2.97 -14.13 8.93
CA ALA A 158 -4.17 -14.95 8.85
C ALA A 158 -3.88 -16.45 8.88
N GLN A 159 -2.77 -16.88 8.27
CA GLN A 159 -2.32 -18.28 8.34
C GLN A 159 -1.99 -18.75 9.77
N LEU A 160 -1.68 -17.84 10.70
CA LEU A 160 -1.43 -18.13 12.11
C LEU A 160 -2.71 -18.19 12.96
N ILE A 161 -3.80 -17.57 12.49
CA ILE A 161 -5.09 -17.55 13.19
C ILE A 161 -5.80 -18.89 12.96
N LYS A 162 -6.26 -19.51 14.06
CA LYS A 162 -7.00 -20.79 14.04
C LYS A 162 -8.30 -20.79 14.85
N ILE A 163 -8.63 -19.66 15.48
CA ILE A 163 -9.77 -19.53 16.40
C ILE A 163 -11.06 -19.02 15.75
N ASP A 164 -10.99 -18.41 14.56
CA ASP A 164 -12.13 -17.74 13.91
C ASP A 164 -12.80 -18.58 12.80
N GLY A 165 -12.47 -19.87 12.73
CA GLY A 165 -12.96 -20.80 11.72
C GLY A 165 -12.38 -20.58 10.32
N GLY A 166 -11.36 -19.73 10.16
CA GLY A 166 -10.76 -19.40 8.86
C GLY A 166 -11.33 -18.14 8.22
N LYS A 167 -12.12 -17.33 8.94
CA LYS A 167 -12.75 -16.12 8.38
C LYS A 167 -11.72 -15.13 7.85
N ARG A 168 -10.68 -14.83 8.63
CA ARG A 168 -9.61 -13.91 8.21
C ARG A 168 -8.70 -14.51 7.14
N GLU A 169 -8.52 -15.83 7.14
CA GLU A 169 -7.81 -16.56 6.07
C GLU A 169 -8.56 -16.42 4.73
N ALA A 170 -9.88 -16.60 4.75
CA ALA A 170 -10.75 -16.37 3.60
C ALA A 170 -10.67 -14.91 3.09
N GLN A 171 -10.83 -13.92 3.98
CA GLN A 171 -10.73 -12.50 3.61
C GLN A 171 -9.35 -12.13 3.05
N ALA A 172 -8.27 -12.68 3.61
CA ALA A 172 -6.93 -12.45 3.09
C ALA A 172 -6.71 -13.07 1.71
N HIS A 173 -7.27 -14.27 1.46
CA HIS A 173 -7.28 -14.87 0.13
C HIS A 173 -8.02 -14.00 -0.89
N ALA A 174 -9.17 -13.42 -0.55
CA ALA A 174 -9.87 -12.48 -1.44
C ALA A 174 -9.01 -11.25 -1.77
N ASN A 175 -8.37 -10.64 -0.78
CA ASN A 175 -7.48 -9.48 -0.97
C ASN A 175 -6.25 -9.82 -1.84
N MET A 176 -5.62 -10.98 -1.63
CA MET A 176 -4.50 -11.44 -2.46
C MET A 176 -4.93 -11.79 -3.90
N GLY A 177 -6.17 -12.23 -4.09
CA GLY A 177 -6.78 -12.40 -5.40
C GLY A 177 -6.89 -11.07 -6.16
N LEU A 178 -7.41 -10.03 -5.50
CA LEU A 178 -7.51 -8.69 -6.07
C LEU A 178 -6.13 -8.11 -6.42
N ILE A 179 -5.14 -8.19 -5.53
CA ILE A 179 -3.76 -7.75 -5.81
C ILE A 179 -3.20 -8.49 -7.04
N SER A 180 -3.47 -9.79 -7.15
CA SER A 180 -3.01 -10.59 -8.28
C SER A 180 -3.68 -10.20 -9.60
N GLU A 181 -4.98 -9.85 -9.59
CA GLU A 181 -5.66 -9.29 -10.78
C GLU A 181 -5.03 -7.99 -11.23
N GLU A 182 -4.80 -7.05 -10.30
CA GLU A 182 -4.26 -5.72 -10.61
C GLU A 182 -2.83 -5.76 -11.14
N GLN A 183 -2.04 -6.76 -10.72
CA GLN A 183 -0.71 -7.04 -11.27
C GLN A 183 -0.76 -7.79 -12.62
N GLY A 184 -1.94 -8.18 -13.11
CA GLY A 184 -2.12 -8.99 -14.33
C GLY A 184 -1.84 -10.49 -14.15
N HIS A 185 -1.58 -10.95 -12.93
CA HIS A 185 -1.33 -12.35 -12.58
C HIS A 185 -2.63 -13.18 -12.47
N VAL A 186 -3.43 -13.19 -13.54
CA VAL A 186 -4.79 -13.75 -13.59
C VAL A 186 -4.89 -15.21 -13.07
N MET A 187 -3.89 -16.05 -13.35
CA MET A 187 -3.86 -17.43 -12.83
C MET A 187 -3.71 -17.48 -11.29
N LYS A 188 -2.83 -16.66 -10.71
CA LYS A 188 -2.65 -16.57 -9.25
C LYS A 188 -3.90 -16.00 -8.56
N ALA A 189 -4.57 -15.04 -9.21
CA ALA A 189 -5.84 -14.53 -8.73
C ALA A 189 -6.89 -15.65 -8.63
N ALA A 190 -7.01 -16.48 -9.68
CA ALA A 190 -7.89 -17.64 -9.67
C ALA A 190 -7.54 -18.64 -8.55
N GLU A 191 -6.27 -18.96 -8.34
CA GLU A 191 -5.81 -19.81 -7.23
C GLU A 191 -6.25 -19.25 -5.86
N HIS A 192 -6.04 -17.95 -5.63
CA HIS A 192 -6.47 -17.30 -4.39
C HIS A 192 -7.99 -17.32 -4.20
N TYR A 193 -8.77 -17.07 -5.26
CA TYR A 193 -10.23 -17.13 -5.19
C TYR A 193 -10.80 -18.55 -5.09
N GLU A 194 -10.13 -19.57 -5.66
CA GLU A 194 -10.52 -20.98 -5.50
C GLU A 194 -10.43 -21.39 -4.03
N VAL A 195 -9.38 -20.95 -3.32
CA VAL A 195 -9.26 -21.15 -1.86
C VAL A 195 -10.27 -20.30 -1.07
N PHE A 196 -10.52 -19.04 -1.46
CA PHE A 196 -11.56 -18.21 -0.85
C PHE A 196 -12.95 -18.86 -0.93
N TYR A 197 -13.31 -19.42 -2.08
CA TYR A 197 -14.56 -20.16 -2.25
C TYR A 197 -14.63 -21.38 -1.31
N GLN A 198 -13.56 -22.19 -1.26
CA GLN A 198 -13.52 -23.38 -0.39
C GLN A 198 -13.65 -23.04 1.10
N LEU A 199 -12.98 -21.98 1.57
CA LEU A 199 -13.04 -21.54 2.96
C LEU A 199 -14.40 -20.95 3.36
N THR A 200 -15.21 -20.53 2.40
CA THR A 200 -16.50 -19.85 2.65
C THR A 200 -17.71 -20.76 2.44
N GLU A 201 -17.53 -21.96 1.89
CA GLU A 201 -18.57 -22.96 1.68
C GLU A 201 -19.23 -23.35 3.01
N GLY A 202 -20.56 -23.22 3.10
CA GLY A 202 -21.31 -23.45 4.34
C GLY A 202 -21.16 -22.39 5.43
N SER A 203 -20.31 -21.36 5.24
CA SER A 203 -20.19 -20.25 6.19
C SER A 203 -21.40 -19.30 6.12
N THR A 204 -21.71 -18.64 7.25
CA THR A 204 -22.70 -17.54 7.29
C THR A 204 -22.02 -16.17 7.32
N TRP A 205 -20.76 -16.08 6.89
CA TRP A 205 -19.98 -14.85 6.96
C TRP A 205 -20.47 -13.83 5.93
N LYS A 206 -20.48 -12.57 6.35
CA LYS A 206 -20.86 -11.42 5.53
C LYS A 206 -19.80 -10.33 5.64
N ASP A 207 -19.73 -9.53 4.58
CA ASP A 207 -18.95 -8.30 4.55
C ASP A 207 -19.75 -7.13 5.16
N GLU A 208 -19.19 -5.92 5.07
CA GLU A 208 -19.82 -4.70 5.58
C GLU A 208 -21.05 -4.27 4.76
N THR A 209 -21.12 -4.67 3.48
CA THR A 209 -22.29 -4.40 2.61
C THR A 209 -23.44 -5.40 2.80
N GLY A 210 -23.18 -6.53 3.46
CA GLY A 210 -24.16 -7.55 3.82
C GLY A 210 -24.26 -8.73 2.84
N HIS A 211 -23.42 -8.75 1.80
CA HIS A 211 -23.22 -9.88 0.90
C HIS A 211 -22.51 -11.02 1.63
N THR A 212 -22.78 -12.27 1.25
CA THR A 212 -22.08 -13.41 1.87
C THR A 212 -20.69 -13.56 1.26
N TYR A 213 -19.73 -14.02 2.05
CA TYR A 213 -18.39 -14.27 1.50
C TYR A 213 -18.42 -15.32 0.38
N ASN A 214 -19.33 -16.30 0.46
CA ASN A 214 -19.52 -17.30 -0.58
C ASN A 214 -20.07 -16.70 -1.89
N SER A 215 -21.05 -15.78 -1.84
CA SER A 215 -21.55 -15.11 -3.06
C SER A 215 -20.46 -14.24 -3.70
N LEU A 216 -19.66 -13.52 -2.88
CA LEU A 216 -18.51 -12.75 -3.37
C LEU A 216 -17.44 -13.67 -4.00
N ALA A 217 -17.17 -14.84 -3.41
CA ALA A 217 -16.24 -15.81 -3.99
C ALA A 217 -16.73 -16.35 -5.35
N CYS A 218 -18.04 -16.63 -5.48
CA CYS A 218 -18.65 -17.01 -6.74
C CYS A 218 -18.53 -15.91 -7.81
N GLU A 219 -18.77 -14.64 -7.46
CA GLU A 219 -18.61 -13.49 -8.36
C GLU A 219 -17.16 -13.35 -8.84
N HIS A 220 -16.19 -13.34 -7.92
CA HIS A 220 -14.76 -13.24 -8.27
C HIS A 220 -14.31 -14.41 -9.14
N LEU A 221 -14.73 -15.65 -8.84
CA LEU A 221 -14.39 -16.81 -9.65
C LEU A 221 -15.06 -16.79 -11.04
N TRP A 222 -16.33 -16.39 -11.14
CA TRP A 222 -16.99 -16.21 -12.43
C TRP A 222 -16.24 -15.19 -13.31
N ARG A 223 -15.87 -14.03 -12.73
CA ARG A 223 -15.14 -12.97 -13.43
C ARG A 223 -13.76 -13.45 -13.90
N ILE A 224 -12.98 -14.07 -13.01
CA ILE A 224 -11.61 -14.50 -13.33
C ILE A 224 -11.58 -15.65 -14.34
N TYR A 225 -12.52 -16.59 -14.26
CA TYR A 225 -12.62 -17.68 -15.23
C TYR A 225 -13.05 -17.18 -16.61
N THR A 226 -13.96 -16.21 -16.69
CA THR A 226 -14.35 -15.59 -17.98
C THR A 226 -13.13 -14.89 -18.61
N LEU A 227 -12.38 -14.10 -17.84
CA LEU A 227 -11.15 -13.45 -18.31
C LEU A 227 -10.05 -14.44 -18.74
N LEU A 228 -9.93 -15.59 -18.07
CA LEU A 228 -9.01 -16.66 -18.49
C LEU A 228 -9.48 -17.33 -19.78
N ALA A 229 -10.79 -17.56 -19.92
CA ALA A 229 -11.35 -18.18 -21.11
C ALA A 229 -11.23 -17.29 -22.35
N ASP A 230 -11.41 -15.97 -22.22
CA ASP A 230 -11.22 -15.03 -23.33
C ASP A 230 -9.77 -15.08 -23.86
N LYS A 231 -8.77 -15.07 -22.96
CA LYS A 231 -7.36 -15.26 -23.34
C LYS A 231 -7.08 -16.62 -24.00
N MET A 232 -7.74 -17.69 -23.54
CA MET A 232 -7.67 -19.00 -24.18
C MET A 232 -8.31 -18.99 -25.58
N LEU A 233 -9.40 -18.24 -25.79
CA LEU A 233 -10.03 -18.10 -27.11
C LEU A 233 -9.13 -17.31 -28.09
N GLU A 234 -8.48 -16.23 -27.64
CA GLU A 234 -7.47 -15.49 -28.42
C GLU A 234 -6.33 -16.42 -28.88
N ASN A 235 -5.85 -17.27 -27.98
CA ASN A 235 -4.81 -18.27 -28.26
C ASN A 235 -5.30 -19.49 -29.08
N LYS A 236 -6.60 -19.56 -29.43
CA LYS A 236 -7.27 -20.69 -30.10
C LYS A 236 -7.30 -22.00 -29.31
N GLU A 237 -7.18 -21.90 -27.98
CA GLU A 237 -7.24 -23.00 -27.03
C GLU A 237 -8.70 -23.34 -26.66
N HIS A 238 -9.57 -23.47 -27.67
CA HIS A 238 -11.04 -23.51 -27.52
C HIS A 238 -11.53 -24.57 -26.52
N GLN A 239 -10.92 -25.76 -26.52
CA GLN A 239 -11.26 -26.86 -25.60
C GLN A 239 -10.81 -26.60 -24.15
N GLN A 240 -9.86 -25.70 -23.91
CA GLN A 240 -9.55 -25.20 -22.56
C GLN A 240 -10.54 -24.11 -22.15
N ALA A 241 -10.81 -23.15 -23.03
CA ALA A 241 -11.79 -22.09 -22.81
C ALA A 241 -13.17 -22.65 -22.42
N ILE A 242 -13.67 -23.67 -23.13
CA ILE A 242 -14.94 -24.36 -22.82
C ILE A 242 -14.92 -24.92 -21.39
N LYS A 243 -13.86 -25.61 -20.98
CA LYS A 243 -13.74 -26.18 -19.61
C LYS A 243 -13.73 -25.09 -18.54
N THR A 244 -13.03 -23.99 -18.80
CA THR A 244 -12.97 -22.83 -17.90
C THR A 244 -14.34 -22.13 -17.80
N LEU A 245 -15.08 -21.98 -18.91
CA LEU A 245 -16.42 -21.39 -18.93
C LEU A 245 -17.48 -22.28 -18.28
N ILE A 246 -17.32 -23.61 -18.30
CA ILE A 246 -18.14 -24.53 -17.51
C ILE A 246 -17.92 -24.28 -16.01
N LYS A 247 -16.68 -24.02 -15.55
CA LYS A 247 -16.43 -23.57 -14.18
C LYS A 247 -17.12 -22.23 -13.90
N ALA A 248 -16.97 -21.24 -14.77
CA ALA A 248 -17.61 -19.92 -14.62
C ALA A 248 -19.14 -20.01 -14.48
N LEU A 249 -19.80 -20.81 -15.33
CA LEU A 249 -21.25 -21.05 -15.27
C LEU A 249 -21.68 -21.78 -13.99
N LYS A 250 -20.84 -22.67 -13.44
CA LYS A 250 -21.10 -23.29 -12.13
C LYS A 250 -21.13 -22.21 -11.03
N MET A 251 -20.11 -21.34 -11.00
CA MET A 251 -20.00 -20.28 -10.00
C MET A 251 -21.16 -19.28 -10.08
N ALA A 252 -21.55 -18.86 -11.29
CA ALA A 252 -22.71 -17.98 -11.47
C ALA A 252 -24.02 -18.60 -10.95
N LYS A 253 -24.23 -19.91 -11.17
CA LYS A 253 -25.38 -20.66 -10.65
C LYS A 253 -25.39 -20.75 -9.13
N GLU A 254 -24.22 -21.00 -8.53
CA GLU A 254 -24.08 -21.13 -7.07
C GLU A 254 -24.19 -19.77 -6.35
N GLY A 255 -23.68 -18.69 -6.95
CA GLY A 255 -23.88 -17.31 -6.47
C GLY A 255 -25.32 -16.80 -6.58
N GLY A 256 -26.14 -17.42 -7.44
CA GLY A 256 -27.57 -17.11 -7.59
C GLY A 256 -27.89 -15.85 -8.41
N ASP A 257 -26.89 -15.22 -9.04
CA ASP A 257 -27.08 -14.07 -9.90
C ASP A 257 -27.46 -14.50 -11.33
N LYS A 258 -28.70 -14.19 -11.72
CA LYS A 258 -29.26 -14.53 -13.04
C LYS A 258 -28.63 -13.75 -14.19
N MET A 259 -28.07 -12.56 -13.95
CA MET A 259 -27.32 -11.80 -14.95
C MET A 259 -26.01 -12.52 -15.25
N MET A 260 -25.21 -12.82 -14.22
CA MET A 260 -23.96 -13.59 -14.36
C MET A 260 -24.22 -14.96 -15.00
N GLU A 261 -25.34 -15.62 -14.66
CA GLU A 261 -25.72 -16.90 -15.25
C GLU A 261 -26.04 -16.78 -16.75
N GLY A 262 -26.73 -15.72 -17.15
CA GLY A 262 -27.01 -15.40 -18.55
C GLY A 262 -25.74 -15.11 -19.35
N GLU A 263 -24.84 -14.28 -18.80
CA GLU A 263 -23.55 -13.96 -19.41
C GLU A 263 -22.65 -15.20 -19.53
N ALA A 264 -22.50 -15.98 -18.46
CA ALA A 264 -21.73 -17.23 -18.49
C ALA A 264 -22.26 -18.23 -19.54
N THR A 265 -23.59 -18.30 -19.70
CA THR A 265 -24.23 -19.12 -20.74
C THR A 265 -23.87 -18.61 -22.15
N TYR A 266 -23.91 -17.29 -22.35
CA TYR A 266 -23.55 -16.64 -23.61
C TYR A 266 -22.08 -16.93 -23.98
N TYR A 267 -21.13 -16.64 -23.09
CA TYR A 267 -19.70 -16.91 -23.33
C TYR A 267 -19.43 -18.39 -23.61
N LEU A 268 -20.05 -19.32 -22.86
CA LEU A 268 -19.91 -20.76 -23.11
C LEU A 268 -20.44 -21.15 -24.51
N SER A 269 -21.58 -20.62 -24.94
CA SER A 269 -22.13 -20.87 -26.28
C SER A 269 -21.22 -20.32 -27.39
N LEU A 270 -20.59 -19.16 -27.18
CA LEU A 270 -19.63 -18.55 -28.09
C LEU A 270 -18.36 -19.41 -28.21
N ALA A 271 -17.85 -19.94 -27.10
CA ALA A 271 -16.70 -20.84 -27.11
C ALA A 271 -16.98 -22.16 -27.86
N TYR A 272 -18.17 -22.76 -27.70
CA TYR A 272 -18.61 -23.91 -28.51
C TYR A 272 -18.74 -23.56 -30.00
N HIS A 273 -19.23 -22.35 -30.33
CA HIS A 273 -19.29 -21.88 -31.72
C HIS A 273 -17.89 -21.79 -32.35
N PHE A 274 -16.91 -21.21 -31.65
CA PHE A 274 -15.51 -21.16 -32.11
C PHE A 274 -14.85 -22.54 -32.21
N ALA A 275 -15.24 -23.51 -31.37
CA ALA A 275 -14.81 -24.90 -31.48
C ALA A 275 -15.44 -25.67 -32.67
N GLY A 276 -16.41 -25.09 -33.38
CA GLY A 276 -17.17 -25.75 -34.44
C GLY A 276 -18.34 -26.62 -33.95
N GLU A 277 -18.60 -26.64 -32.64
CA GLU A 277 -19.62 -27.48 -31.98
C GLU A 277 -20.99 -26.79 -31.97
N GLN A 278 -21.50 -26.46 -33.15
CA GLN A 278 -22.71 -25.63 -33.32
C GLN A 278 -23.98 -26.20 -32.65
N GLN A 279 -24.14 -27.52 -32.65
CA GLN A 279 -25.29 -28.17 -32.00
C GLN A 279 -25.25 -28.03 -30.47
N THR A 280 -24.05 -28.10 -29.88
CA THR A 280 -23.82 -27.91 -28.44
C THR A 280 -24.01 -26.45 -28.03
N ALA A 281 -23.57 -25.50 -28.85
CA ALA A 281 -23.82 -24.08 -28.62
C ALA A 281 -25.32 -23.74 -28.56
N LEU A 282 -26.11 -24.31 -29.48
CA LEU A 282 -27.57 -24.11 -29.54
C LEU A 282 -28.30 -24.73 -28.33
N SER A 283 -27.88 -25.92 -27.87
CA SER A 283 -28.53 -26.57 -26.71
C SER A 283 -28.25 -25.81 -25.40
N VAL A 284 -27.02 -25.32 -25.21
CA VAL A 284 -26.65 -24.46 -24.06
C VAL A 284 -27.50 -23.19 -24.02
N ASN A 285 -27.65 -22.49 -25.14
CA ASN A 285 -28.39 -21.22 -25.20
C ASN A 285 -29.92 -21.44 -25.02
N ASN A 286 -30.47 -22.51 -25.60
CA ASN A 286 -31.90 -22.83 -25.45
C ASN A 286 -32.29 -23.24 -24.02
N GLY A 287 -31.35 -23.82 -23.25
CA GLY A 287 -31.58 -24.23 -21.87
C GLY A 287 -31.83 -23.08 -20.88
N ASN A 288 -31.29 -21.89 -21.16
CA ASN A 288 -31.39 -20.68 -20.31
C ASN A 288 -32.17 -19.53 -20.99
N SER A 289 -33.11 -19.89 -21.86
CA SER A 289 -33.80 -19.00 -22.82
C SER A 289 -34.71 -17.91 -22.21
N THR A 290 -34.79 -17.77 -20.89
CA THR A 290 -35.39 -16.59 -20.22
C THR A 290 -34.46 -15.38 -20.11
N CYS A 291 -33.14 -15.53 -20.31
CA CYS A 291 -32.17 -14.43 -20.18
C CYS A 291 -31.41 -14.13 -21.48
N GLY A 292 -30.90 -15.16 -22.18
CA GLY A 292 -30.02 -15.00 -23.36
C GLY A 292 -30.62 -14.25 -24.56
N ILE A 293 -31.94 -14.08 -24.62
CA ILE A 293 -32.65 -13.35 -25.69
C ILE A 293 -32.42 -11.83 -25.59
N LEU A 294 -32.11 -11.28 -24.41
CA LEU A 294 -31.90 -9.84 -24.22
C LEU A 294 -30.55 -9.39 -24.79
N VAL A 295 -29.45 -10.06 -24.41
CA VAL A 295 -28.08 -9.72 -24.85
C VAL A 295 -27.94 -9.74 -26.37
N TRP A 296 -28.45 -10.78 -27.03
CA TRP A 296 -28.41 -10.91 -28.51
C TRP A 296 -29.09 -9.74 -29.25
N LYS A 297 -30.07 -9.10 -28.63
CA LYS A 297 -30.84 -8.00 -29.23
C LYS A 297 -30.11 -6.67 -29.14
N GLU A 298 -29.27 -6.47 -28.12
CA GLU A 298 -28.45 -5.27 -27.98
C GLU A 298 -27.24 -5.32 -28.91
N SER A 299 -26.51 -6.44 -28.97
CA SER A 299 -25.33 -6.58 -29.84
C SER A 299 -25.66 -6.40 -31.33
N SER A 300 -26.82 -6.88 -31.78
CA SER A 300 -27.28 -6.72 -33.16
C SER A 300 -27.78 -5.29 -33.48
N SER A 301 -28.20 -4.52 -32.47
CA SER A 301 -28.60 -3.11 -32.63
C SER A 301 -27.41 -2.15 -32.72
N SER A 302 -26.24 -2.52 -32.20
CA SER A 302 -24.99 -1.76 -32.31
C SER A 302 -24.20 -2.01 -33.61
N SER A 303 -24.73 -2.81 -34.54
CA SER A 303 -24.10 -3.18 -35.82
C SER A 303 -24.93 -2.75 -37.05
N SER A 304 -25.79 -1.74 -36.89
CA SER A 304 -26.69 -1.20 -37.94
C SER A 304 -26.28 0.20 -38.36
#